data_AF-A0A920CQT7-F1
#
_entry.id   AF-A0A920CQT7-F1
#
_cell.length_a   1.000
_cell.length_b   1.000
_cell.length_c   1.000
_cell.angle_alpha   90.00
_cell.angle_beta   90.00
_cell.angle_gamma   90.00
#
_symmetry.space_group_name_H-M   'P 1'
#
loop_
_entity.id
_entity.type
_entity.pdbx_description
1 polymer ?
#
loop_
_entity_poly.entity_id
_entity_poly.type
_entity_poly.pdbx_seq_one_letter_code
_entity_poly.pdbx_strand_id
1 'polypeptide(L)' 'MNYLWPPSEPIPWTFKTWIKNFKGVDLPIGDLAEDISKDTFFPDGDDFSDIHAYICERANDPAVIETFVLVWNFYQASK' A
#
# COMPACT_ATOMS: atom_id res chain seq x y z
N MET A 1 18.02 -24.20 30.62
CA MET A 1 18.13 -24.02 29.16
C MET A 1 16.95 -23.16 28.73
N ASN A 2 17.18 -21.88 28.46
CA ASN A 2 16.15 -20.99 27.92
C ASN A 2 16.18 -21.11 26.41
N TYR A 3 15.10 -21.59 25.80
CA TYR A 3 14.93 -21.53 24.36
C TYR A 3 14.77 -20.06 23.97
N LEU A 4 15.78 -19.50 23.30
CA LEU A 4 15.62 -18.25 22.56
C LEU A 4 14.81 -18.59 21.31
N TRP A 5 13.49 -18.39 21.41
CA TRP A 5 12.60 -18.25 20.26
C TRP A 5 13.17 -17.13 19.36
N PRO A 6 13.35 -17.31 18.04
CA PRO A 6 13.80 -16.21 17.21
C PRO A 6 12.76 -15.11 17.32
N PRO A 7 13.13 -13.81 17.43
CA PRO A 7 12.15 -12.75 17.32
C PRO A 7 11.38 -13.01 16.01
N SER A 8 10.06 -13.14 16.09
CA SER A 8 9.21 -13.09 14.91
C SER A 8 9.56 -11.79 14.21
N GLU A 9 10.28 -11.86 13.09
CA GLU A 9 10.58 -10.67 12.31
C GLU A 9 9.25 -9.92 12.10
N PRO A 10 9.15 -8.64 12.50
CA PRO A 10 7.94 -7.88 12.27
C PRO A 10 7.68 -7.88 10.77
N ILE A 11 6.46 -8.27 10.37
CA ILE A 11 6.04 -8.35 8.97
C ILE A 11 6.35 -6.98 8.33
N PRO A 12 7.25 -6.86 7.33
CA PRO A 12 7.41 -5.59 6.63
C PRO A 12 6.34 -5.51 5.53
N TRP A 13 5.08 -5.61 5.94
CA TRP A 13 3.93 -5.27 5.12
C TRP A 13 3.73 -3.78 5.28
N THR A 14 4.36 -3.02 4.40
CA THR A 14 3.94 -1.65 4.12
C THR A 14 2.87 -1.70 3.04
N PHE A 15 2.08 -0.66 2.92
CA PHE A 15 1.06 -0.55 1.88
C PHE A 15 1.66 -0.81 0.49
N LYS A 16 2.85 -0.24 0.23
CA LYS A 16 3.58 -0.40 -1.03
C LYS A 16 3.95 -1.86 -1.33
N THR A 17 4.31 -2.66 -0.34
CA THR A 17 4.63 -4.09 -0.55
C THR A 17 3.37 -4.93 -0.67
N TRP A 18 2.35 -4.63 0.12
CA TRP A 18 1.07 -5.34 0.11
C TRP A 18 0.28 -5.15 -1.19
N ILE A 19 0.17 -3.91 -1.70
CA ILE A 19 -0.66 -3.58 -2.87
C ILE A 19 -0.19 -4.28 -4.15
N LYS A 20 1.10 -4.62 -4.23
CA LYS A 20 1.70 -5.32 -5.38
C LYS A 20 1.09 -6.70 -5.63
N ASN A 21 0.43 -7.30 -4.65
CA ASN A 21 -0.25 -8.59 -4.83
C ASN A 21 -1.49 -8.50 -5.74
N PHE A 22 -1.99 -7.30 -6.01
CA PHE A 22 -3.19 -7.07 -6.84
C PHE A 22 -2.84 -6.67 -8.28
N LYS A 23 -1.57 -6.66 -8.67
CA LYS A 23 -1.18 -6.39 -10.06
C LYS A 23 -1.86 -7.34 -11.02
N GLY A 24 -2.42 -6.80 -12.10
CA GLY A 24 -3.12 -7.57 -13.14
C GLY A 24 -4.55 -8.00 -12.76
N VAL A 25 -5.08 -7.56 -11.61
CA VAL A 25 -6.50 -7.68 -11.30
C VAL A 25 -7.27 -6.65 -12.12
N ASP A 26 -8.32 -7.06 -12.83
CA ASP A 26 -9.20 -6.20 -13.63
C ASP A 26 -10.24 -5.48 -12.74
N LEU A 27 -9.74 -4.68 -11.80
CA LEU A 27 -10.49 -3.85 -10.85
C LEU A 27 -9.66 -2.60 -10.50
N PRO A 28 -10.25 -1.52 -9.94
CA PRO A 28 -9.52 -0.29 -9.59
C PRO A 28 -8.30 -0.51 -8.67
N ILE A 29 -8.36 -1.52 -7.79
CA ILE A 29 -7.21 -1.89 -6.94
C ILE A 29 -6.02 -2.41 -7.75
N GLY A 30 -6.27 -3.09 -8.87
CA GLY A 30 -5.21 -3.60 -9.76
C GLY A 30 -4.60 -2.49 -10.61
N ASP A 31 -5.40 -1.54 -11.08
CA ASP A 31 -4.90 -0.32 -11.74
C ASP A 31 -4.01 0.49 -10.79
N LEU A 32 -4.48 0.73 -9.56
CA LEU A 32 -3.70 1.41 -8.53
C LEU A 32 -2.40 0.65 -8.19
N ALA A 33 -2.45 -0.68 -8.13
CA ALA A 33 -1.27 -1.52 -7.90
C ALA A 33 -0.24 -1.41 -9.03
N GLU A 34 -0.70 -1.34 -10.28
CA GLU A 34 0.17 -1.20 -11.44
C GLU A 34 0.81 0.19 -11.50
N ASP A 35 0.05 1.24 -11.20
CA ASP A 35 0.54 2.62 -11.13
C ASP A 35 1.60 2.80 -10.05
N ILE A 36 1.32 2.34 -8.82
CA ILE A 36 2.28 2.38 -7.70
C ILE A 36 3.52 1.55 -8.01
N SER A 37 3.39 0.44 -8.74
CA SER A 37 4.54 -0.40 -9.12
C SER A 37 5.47 0.26 -10.13
N LYS A 38 4.95 1.19 -10.95
CA LYS A 38 5.72 1.96 -11.93
C LYS A 38 6.31 3.23 -11.33
N ASP A 39 5.71 3.76 -10.26
CA ASP A 39 6.20 4.96 -9.57
C ASP A 39 7.41 4.66 -8.67
N THR A 40 8.60 4.95 -9.18
CA THR A 40 9.87 4.79 -8.44
C THR A 40 10.03 5.74 -7.25
N PHE A 41 9.23 6.81 -7.19
CA PHE A 41 9.27 7.80 -6.11
C PHE A 41 8.18 7.59 -5.07
N PHE A 42 7.31 6.59 -5.24
CA PHE A 42 6.26 6.28 -4.28
C PHE A 42 6.86 6.02 -2.89
N PRO A 43 6.33 6.61 -1.81
CA PRO A 43 6.90 6.49 -0.47
C PRO A 43 7.05 5.04 -0.02
N ASP A 44 8.18 4.70 0.60
CA ASP A 44 8.42 3.38 1.20
C ASP A 44 7.84 3.24 2.62
N GLY A 45 7.36 4.35 3.19
CA GLY A 45 6.69 4.38 4.49
C GLY A 45 5.33 3.66 4.50
N ASP A 46 4.71 3.61 5.66
CA ASP A 46 3.41 2.97 5.88
C ASP A 46 2.47 3.85 6.72
N ASP A 47 2.56 5.16 6.52
CA ASP A 47 1.69 6.14 7.15
C ASP A 47 0.61 6.60 6.17
N PHE A 48 -0.64 6.62 6.64
CA PHE A 48 -1.77 7.03 5.80
C PHE A 48 -1.62 8.47 5.34
N SER A 49 -1.24 9.39 6.24
CA SER A 49 -1.22 10.82 5.97
C SER A 49 -0.16 11.15 4.93
N ASP A 50 1.04 10.57 5.06
CA ASP A 50 2.14 10.76 4.11
C ASP A 50 1.79 10.23 2.72
N ILE A 51 1.23 9.02 2.64
CA ILE A 51 0.87 8.39 1.35
C ILE A 51 -0.34 9.10 0.73
N HIS A 52 -1.36 9.45 1.53
CA HIS A 52 -2.52 10.19 1.08
C HIS A 52 -2.13 11.56 0.53
N ALA A 53 -1.27 12.31 1.24
CA ALA A 53 -0.75 13.58 0.76
C ALA A 53 0.01 13.41 -0.56
N TYR A 54 0.91 12.40 -0.65
CA TYR A 54 1.65 12.10 -1.87
C TYR A 54 0.74 11.81 -3.07
N ILE A 55 -0.33 11.03 -2.86
CA ILE A 55 -1.31 10.71 -3.90
C ILE A 55 -2.12 11.94 -4.28
N CYS A 56 -2.62 12.72 -3.32
CA CYS A 56 -3.37 13.95 -3.58
C CYS A 56 -2.56 15.00 -4.36
N GLU A 57 -1.25 15.08 -4.15
CA GLU A 57 -0.38 16.01 -4.89
C GLU A 57 -0.16 15.60 -6.35
N ARG A 58 -0.28 14.31 -6.67
CA ARG A 58 0.07 13.74 -8.00
C ARG A 58 -1.15 13.30 -8.80
N ALA A 59 -2.21 12.87 -8.14
CA ALA A 59 -3.45 12.47 -8.77
C ALA A 59 -4.30 13.70 -9.08
N ASN A 60 -4.51 13.96 -10.38
CA ASN A 60 -5.46 14.98 -10.82
C ASN A 60 -6.92 14.49 -10.83
N ASP A 61 -7.14 13.20 -10.56
CA ASP A 61 -8.45 12.55 -10.61
C ASP A 61 -8.94 12.19 -9.19
N PRO A 62 -10.06 12.77 -8.71
CA PRO A 62 -10.67 12.43 -7.43
C PRO A 62 -10.98 10.93 -7.27
N ALA A 63 -11.29 10.22 -8.36
CA ALA A 63 -11.61 8.79 -8.30
C ALA A 63 -10.40 7.94 -7.87
N VAL A 64 -9.18 8.38 -8.19
CA VAL A 64 -7.94 7.72 -7.74
C VAL A 64 -7.75 7.90 -6.24
N ILE A 65 -8.05 9.10 -5.73
CA ILE A 65 -7.97 9.40 -4.29
C ILE A 65 -8.99 8.57 -3.52
N GLU A 66 -10.23 8.50 -3.99
CA GLU A 66 -11.29 7.65 -3.39
C GLU A 66 -10.90 6.17 -3.42
N THR A 67 -10.40 5.69 -4.56
CA THR A 67 -9.90 4.31 -4.69
C THR A 67 -8.79 4.03 -3.68
N PHE A 68 -7.82 4.94 -3.54
CA PHE A 68 -6.75 4.80 -2.55
C PHE A 68 -7.31 4.67 -1.13
N VAL A 69 -8.26 5.51 -0.71
CA VAL A 69 -8.83 5.45 0.65
C VAL A 69 -9.52 4.11 0.89
N LEU A 70 -10.29 3.60 -0.07
CA LEU A 70 -10.94 2.29 0.02
C LEU A 70 -9.92 1.15 0.11
N VAL A 71 -8.90 1.18 -0.73
CA VAL A 71 -7.83 0.18 -0.78
C VAL A 71 -6.99 0.23 0.50
N TRP A 72 -6.73 1.41 1.07
CA TRP A 72 -6.06 1.57 2.36
C TRP A 72 -6.86 0.93 3.50
N ASN A 73 -8.18 1.16 3.55
CA ASN A 73 -9.03 0.52 4.56
C ASN A 73 -9.01 -1.00 4.43
N PHE A 74 -9.01 -1.53 3.20
CA PHE A 74 -8.88 -2.96 2.97
C PHE A 74 -7.52 -3.50 3.43
N TYR A 75 -6.45 -2.77 3.13
CA TYR A 75 -5.11 -3.08 3.64
C TYR A 75 -5.07 -3.16 5.16
N GLN A 76 -5.61 -2.16 5.87
CA GLN A 76 -5.68 -2.18 7.34
C GLN A 76 -6.47 -3.37 7.88
N ALA A 77 -7.56 -3.76 7.20
CA ALA A 77 -8.36 -4.92 7.59
C ALA A 77 -7.69 -6.27 7.27
N SER A 78 -6.68 -6.27 6.39
CA SER A 78 -5.93 -7.48 6.00
C SER A 78 -4.70 -7.75 6.87
N LYS A 79 -4.36 -6.81 7.77
CA LYS A 79 -3.26 -6.95 8.73
C LYS A 79 -3.63 -7.81 9.94
#